data_AF-A0A554L6F0-F1
#
_entry.id   AF-A0A554L6F0-F1
#
_cell.length_a   1.000
_cell.length_b   1.000
_cell.length_c   1.000
_cell.angle_alpha   90.00
_cell.angle_beta   90.00
_cell.angle_gamma   90.00
#
_symmetry.space_group_name_H-M   'P 1'
#
loop_
_entity.id
_entity.type
_entity.pdbx_description
1 polymer ?
#
loop_
_entity_poly.entity_id
_entity_poly.type
_entity_poly.pdbx_seq_one_letter_code
_entity_poly.pdbx_strand_id
1 'polypeptide(L)'
;MRWTRKFFNQFEWLHKPISPLEESFLLPLQINKSGSLISERLGLKLPDKYWSIIDGYLYFSDEYWKLFLQLGTLQLPKRIKTEIDISSKRWITKVLPEYQKEINKLNKLSLNELSVKKLLELFKKTGELESWFFSESLYVGVVCGITELLFKYSYPLFVKDSDNNNYRELLLGYPDKGIDMDTQLWEVAQISDEQKKQLQLGKWIEKYGYRIQDKDLIYPTLGEETELLNSYLKLYRETLNPKLKLMLTNEKRINREKFVKQNARFRIRLFEWILNQAQNYSQIRNSRPFYYQGNSIMRKILFSIKLKANFPQDKNDIFYITMKELEEVVSNKFSKESLQKIINERKQTYYKQLLIEPQFSIEA
;
A
#
# COMPACT_ATOMS: atom_id res chain seq x y z
N MET A 1 5.98 21.56 18.06
CA MET A 1 6.52 20.61 17.05
C MET A 1 5.73 20.79 15.78
N ARG A 2 6.38 20.85 14.61
CA ARG A 2 5.65 21.03 13.35
C ARG A 2 5.36 19.67 12.71
N TRP A 3 4.13 19.54 12.24
CA TRP A 3 3.57 18.35 11.63
C TRP A 3 3.39 18.60 10.14
N THR A 4 3.65 17.59 9.31
CA THR A 4 3.54 17.69 7.86
C THR A 4 2.84 16.48 7.25
N ARG A 5 2.01 16.76 6.25
CA ARG A 5 1.38 15.77 5.36
C ARG A 5 1.87 15.84 3.92
N LYS A 6 2.92 16.63 3.64
CA LYS A 6 3.47 16.80 2.28
C LYS A 6 3.87 15.49 1.61
N PHE A 7 4.27 14.49 2.39
CA PHE A 7 4.57 13.16 1.88
C PHE A 7 3.33 12.53 1.23
N PHE A 8 2.14 12.66 1.83
CA PHE A 8 0.93 12.01 1.35
C PHE A 8 0.38 12.56 0.03
N ASN A 9 0.79 13.74 -0.43
CA ASN A 9 0.44 14.21 -1.78
C ASN A 9 1.02 13.34 -2.91
N GLN A 10 2.09 12.60 -2.61
CA GLN A 10 2.76 11.71 -3.56
C GLN A 10 2.50 10.23 -3.25
N PHE A 11 1.86 9.92 -2.13
CA PHE A 11 1.47 8.55 -1.78
C PHE A 11 0.04 8.32 -2.22
N GLU A 12 -0.31 7.07 -2.48
CA GLU A 12 -1.62 6.69 -2.99
C GLU A 12 -2.66 6.46 -1.87
N TRP A 13 -2.27 6.56 -0.59
CA TRP A 13 -3.08 6.11 0.55
C TRP A 13 -3.13 7.13 1.69
N LEU A 14 -4.15 6.98 2.53
CA LEU A 14 -4.46 7.77 3.72
C LEU A 14 -4.76 9.23 3.41
N HIS A 15 -5.45 9.47 2.30
CA HIS A 15 -5.85 10.82 1.87
C HIS A 15 -7.06 11.34 2.65
N LYS A 16 -7.92 10.42 3.10
CA LYS A 16 -9.14 10.72 3.84
C LYS A 16 -8.91 10.58 5.35
N PRO A 17 -9.85 11.07 6.19
CA PRO A 17 -9.80 10.83 7.62
C PRO A 17 -9.74 9.33 7.93
N ILE A 18 -9.04 9.00 9.00
CA ILE A 18 -8.81 7.64 9.46
C ILE A 18 -9.95 7.23 10.38
N SER A 19 -10.47 6.03 10.18
CA SER A 19 -11.52 5.46 10.99
C SER A 19 -11.00 5.11 12.39
N PRO A 20 -11.85 5.20 13.44
CA PRO A 20 -11.44 4.87 14.81
C PRO A 20 -10.83 3.47 14.96
N LEU A 21 -11.31 2.48 14.19
CA LEU A 21 -10.77 1.12 14.25
C LEU A 21 -9.37 1.05 13.63
N GLU A 22 -9.16 1.69 12.48
CA GLU A 22 -7.84 1.78 11.83
C GLU A 22 -6.84 2.52 12.73
N GLU A 23 -7.23 3.67 13.26
CA GLU A 23 -6.40 4.53 14.13
C GLU A 23 -5.97 3.82 15.42
N SER A 24 -6.86 3.03 16.03
CA SER A 24 -6.57 2.37 17.31
C SER A 24 -5.94 0.98 17.17
N PHE A 25 -5.81 0.44 15.95
CA PHE A 25 -5.29 -0.90 15.73
C PHE A 25 -4.25 -0.98 14.62
N LEU A 26 -4.69 -0.99 13.37
CA LEU A 26 -3.85 -1.40 12.25
C LEU A 26 -2.79 -0.33 11.92
N LEU A 27 -3.16 0.95 11.99
CA LEU A 27 -2.25 2.03 11.67
C LEU A 27 -1.06 2.13 12.66
N PRO A 28 -1.26 2.12 13.99
CA PRO A 28 -0.15 2.09 14.94
C PRO A 28 0.78 0.90 14.72
N LEU A 29 0.23 -0.30 14.46
CA LEU A 29 1.04 -1.49 14.18
C LEU A 29 1.88 -1.31 12.92
N GLN A 30 1.29 -0.81 11.84
CA GLN A 30 1.98 -0.55 10.57
C GLN A 30 3.09 0.49 10.73
N ILE A 31 2.79 1.63 11.36
CA ILE A 31 3.76 2.72 11.52
C ILE A 31 4.91 2.31 12.45
N ASN A 32 4.60 1.70 13.60
CA ASN A 32 5.61 1.30 14.57
C ASN A 32 6.52 0.19 14.03
N LYS A 33 5.96 -0.85 13.37
CA LYS A 33 6.79 -1.90 12.75
C LYS A 33 7.67 -1.35 11.64
N SER A 34 7.11 -0.47 10.79
CA SER A 34 7.88 0.18 9.72
C SER A 34 9.02 1.02 10.28
N GLY A 35 8.73 1.81 11.32
CA GLY A 35 9.73 2.65 11.96
C GLY A 35 10.86 1.85 12.60
N SER A 36 10.51 0.79 13.34
CA SER A 36 11.49 -0.14 13.92
C SER A 36 12.34 -0.81 12.86
N LEU A 37 11.75 -1.28 11.75
CA LEU A 37 12.48 -1.94 10.67
C LEU A 37 13.47 -1.00 9.98
N ILE A 38 13.05 0.24 9.68
CA ILE A 38 13.93 1.27 9.12
C ILE A 38 15.08 1.57 10.09
N SER A 39 14.76 1.70 11.38
CA SER A 39 15.75 2.02 12.41
C SER A 39 16.81 0.91 12.55
N GLU A 40 16.36 -0.34 12.60
CA GLU A 40 17.20 -1.53 12.70
C GLU A 40 18.17 -1.64 11.52
N ARG A 41 17.63 -1.56 10.29
CA ARG A 41 18.44 -1.81 9.09
C ARG A 41 19.33 -0.64 8.70
N LEU A 42 18.83 0.59 8.77
CA LEU A 42 19.61 1.77 8.40
C LEU A 42 20.43 2.35 9.56
N GLY A 43 20.18 1.91 10.80
CA GLY A 43 20.89 2.42 11.98
C GLY A 43 20.50 3.85 12.33
N LEU A 44 19.28 4.24 11.98
CA LEU A 44 18.72 5.55 12.25
C LEU A 44 17.83 5.46 13.48
N LYS A 45 17.96 6.37 14.44
CA LYS A 45 17.05 6.47 15.57
C LYS A 45 15.89 7.39 15.19
N LEU A 46 14.68 6.86 15.07
CA LEU A 46 13.51 7.71 14.89
C LEU A 46 13.25 8.58 16.14
N PRO A 47 12.70 9.80 15.98
CA PRO A 47 12.20 10.58 17.12
C PRO A 47 11.18 9.80 17.93
N ASP A 48 11.10 10.03 19.24
CA ASP A 48 10.15 9.33 20.11
C ASP A 48 8.69 9.52 19.67
N LYS A 49 8.38 10.69 19.10
CA LYS A 49 7.10 10.99 18.45
C LYS A 49 7.33 11.48 17.02
N TYR A 50 7.24 10.57 16.06
CA TYR A 50 7.45 10.87 14.64
C TYR A 50 6.16 10.91 13.81
N TRP A 51 5.02 10.55 14.40
CA TRP A 51 3.71 10.59 13.76
C TRP A 51 2.62 10.99 14.76
N SER A 52 1.49 11.50 14.26
CA SER A 52 0.29 11.81 15.05
C SER A 52 -0.94 11.83 14.15
N ILE A 53 -2.13 11.61 14.72
CA ILE A 53 -3.39 11.97 14.06
C ILE A 53 -3.79 13.37 14.53
N ILE A 54 -4.14 14.25 13.59
CA ILE A 54 -4.64 15.61 13.86
C ILE A 54 -5.86 15.81 12.97
N ASP A 55 -7.00 16.15 13.58
CA ASP A 55 -8.29 16.30 12.90
C ASP A 55 -8.70 15.11 12.03
N GLY A 56 -8.34 13.89 12.47
CA GLY A 56 -8.63 12.64 11.74
C GLY A 56 -7.60 12.28 10.67
N TYR A 57 -6.59 13.11 10.43
CA TYR A 57 -5.58 12.89 9.40
C TYR A 57 -4.20 12.54 10.00
N LEU A 58 -3.49 11.60 9.40
CA LEU A 58 -2.12 11.20 9.77
C LEU A 58 -1.05 12.22 9.37
N TYR A 59 -0.33 12.78 10.33
CA TYR A 59 0.83 13.63 10.10
C TYR A 59 2.12 12.94 10.51
N PHE A 60 3.22 13.29 9.84
CA PHE A 60 4.57 12.99 10.30
C PHE A 60 5.24 14.25 10.84
N SER A 61 6.14 14.08 11.80
CA SER A 61 6.97 15.17 12.31
C SER A 61 7.88 15.70 11.20
N ASP A 62 8.00 17.01 11.09
CA ASP A 62 8.93 17.66 10.15
C ASP A 62 10.40 17.59 10.60
N GLU A 63 10.65 17.04 11.79
CA GLU A 63 11.98 16.87 12.36
C GLU A 63 12.78 15.71 11.74
N TYR A 64 12.33 15.15 10.61
CA TYR A 64 13.02 14.06 9.91
C TYR A 64 14.47 14.42 9.52
N TRP A 65 14.80 15.71 9.36
CA TRP A 65 16.18 16.14 9.11
C TRP A 65 17.13 15.76 10.24
N LYS A 66 16.64 15.65 11.49
CA LYS A 66 17.44 15.23 12.66
C LYS A 66 17.91 13.79 12.54
N LEU A 67 17.28 12.95 11.70
CA LEU A 67 17.76 11.60 11.39
C LEU A 67 19.15 11.62 10.77
N PHE A 68 19.47 12.67 10.00
CA PHE A 68 20.75 12.80 9.30
C PHE A 68 21.87 13.41 10.16
N LEU A 69 21.56 13.85 11.39
CA LEU A 69 22.57 14.40 12.32
C LEU A 69 23.14 13.38 13.31
N GLN A 70 22.69 12.13 13.25
CA GLN A 70 23.05 11.12 14.24
C GLN A 70 24.38 10.45 13.88
N LEU A 71 25.19 10.03 14.86
CA LEU A 71 26.46 9.33 14.61
C LEU A 71 26.31 8.08 13.73
N GLY A 72 25.15 7.42 13.77
CA GLY A 72 24.82 6.28 12.91
C GLY A 72 24.84 6.60 11.41
N THR A 73 24.73 7.87 11.02
CA THR A 73 24.71 8.30 9.62
C THR A 73 26.05 8.13 8.93
N LEU A 74 27.15 8.08 9.69
CA LEU A 74 28.48 7.76 9.15
C LEU A 74 28.52 6.34 8.55
N GLN A 75 27.73 5.42 9.07
CA GLN A 75 27.61 4.05 8.55
C GLN A 75 26.55 3.90 7.46
N LEU A 76 25.72 4.93 7.24
CA LEU A 76 24.56 4.87 6.36
C LEU A 76 24.94 4.50 4.92
N PRO A 77 26.01 5.05 4.29
CA PRO A 77 26.39 4.64 2.93
C PRO A 77 26.70 3.15 2.82
N LYS A 78 27.38 2.57 3.82
CA LYS A 78 27.70 1.14 3.86
C LYS A 78 26.42 0.30 4.01
N ARG A 79 25.54 0.68 4.92
CA ARG A 79 24.25 0.00 5.15
C ARG A 79 23.36 0.08 3.93
N ILE A 80 23.20 1.25 3.31
CA ILE A 80 22.45 1.43 2.06
C ILE A 80 22.99 0.51 0.97
N LYS A 81 24.31 0.47 0.76
CA LYS A 81 24.91 -0.41 -0.25
C LYS A 81 24.53 -1.88 0.00
N THR A 82 24.68 -2.34 1.25
CA THR A 82 24.28 -3.70 1.65
C THR A 82 22.79 -3.96 1.41
N GLU A 83 21.93 -2.99 1.72
CA GLU A 83 20.49 -3.12 1.62
C GLU A 83 19.97 -3.09 0.18
N ILE A 84 20.66 -2.40 -0.73
CA ILE A 84 20.43 -2.47 -2.18
C ILE A 84 20.67 -3.90 -2.70
N ASP A 85 21.68 -4.60 -2.20
CA ASP A 85 22.00 -5.94 -2.68
C ASP A 85 21.09 -7.03 -2.09
N ILE A 86 20.56 -6.81 -0.89
CA ILE A 86 19.82 -7.83 -0.11
C ILE A 86 18.31 -7.64 -0.18
N SER A 87 17.78 -6.41 -0.19
CA SER A 87 16.34 -6.19 0.02
C SER A 87 15.48 -6.71 -1.12
N SER A 88 15.90 -6.55 -2.37
CA SER A 88 15.18 -7.10 -3.53
C SER A 88 15.14 -8.62 -3.49
N LYS A 89 16.26 -9.27 -3.18
CA LYS A 89 16.36 -10.73 -3.02
C LYS A 89 15.47 -11.21 -1.88
N ARG A 90 15.59 -10.61 -0.69
CA ARG A 90 14.77 -10.93 0.49
C ARG A 90 13.27 -10.76 0.19
N TRP A 91 12.90 -9.71 -0.53
CA TRP A 91 11.52 -9.48 -0.94
C TRP A 91 10.97 -10.65 -1.76
N ILE A 92 11.71 -11.06 -2.80
CA ILE A 92 11.29 -12.10 -3.74
C ILE A 92 11.35 -13.51 -3.12
N THR A 93 12.40 -13.83 -2.38
CA THR A 93 12.66 -15.21 -1.92
C THR A 93 12.06 -15.53 -0.57
N LYS A 94 11.77 -14.51 0.26
CA LYS A 94 11.31 -14.71 1.63
C LYS A 94 9.99 -13.99 1.90
N VAL A 95 9.98 -12.67 1.85
CA VAL A 95 8.85 -11.85 2.32
C VAL A 95 7.57 -12.17 1.54
N LEU A 96 7.62 -12.10 0.21
CA LEU A 96 6.44 -12.31 -0.62
C LEU A 96 5.92 -13.76 -0.55
N PRO A 97 6.75 -14.81 -0.69
CA PRO A 97 6.28 -16.19 -0.56
C PRO A 97 5.70 -16.52 0.82
N GLU A 98 6.32 -16.06 1.91
CA GLU A 98 5.83 -16.27 3.28
C GLU A 98 4.47 -15.60 3.48
N TYR A 99 4.33 -14.35 3.05
CA TYR A 99 3.05 -13.64 3.13
C TYR A 99 1.95 -14.33 2.31
N GLN A 100 2.23 -14.67 1.05
CA GLN A 100 1.26 -15.35 0.19
C GLN A 100 0.83 -16.71 0.76
N LYS A 101 1.77 -17.46 1.36
CA LYS A 101 1.45 -18.74 2.03
C LYS A 101 0.45 -18.53 3.17
N GLU A 102 0.66 -17.53 4.03
CA GLU A 102 -0.25 -17.25 5.14
C GLU A 102 -1.59 -16.70 4.66
N ILE A 103 -1.61 -15.79 3.69
CA ILE A 103 -2.85 -15.27 3.08
C ILE A 103 -3.68 -16.38 2.44
N ASN A 104 -3.04 -17.32 1.72
CA ASN A 104 -3.72 -18.45 1.13
C ASN A 104 -4.33 -19.39 2.18
N LYS A 105 -3.71 -19.52 3.36
CA LYS A 105 -4.33 -20.24 4.48
C LYS A 105 -5.54 -19.48 5.02
N LEU A 106 -5.41 -18.18 5.24
CA LEU A 106 -6.49 -17.32 5.76
C LEU A 106 -7.71 -17.32 4.84
N ASN A 107 -7.50 -17.20 3.53
CA ASN A 107 -8.59 -17.21 2.53
C ASN A 107 -9.37 -18.55 2.47
N LYS A 108 -8.77 -19.66 2.94
CA LYS A 108 -9.42 -20.98 2.96
C LYS A 108 -10.19 -21.26 4.26
N LEU A 109 -10.10 -20.39 5.27
CA LEU A 109 -10.78 -20.59 6.54
C LEU A 109 -12.28 -20.32 6.43
N SER A 110 -13.09 -21.23 6.98
CA SER A 110 -14.53 -21.03 7.14
C SER A 110 -14.81 -20.13 8.36
N LEU A 111 -14.98 -18.83 8.13
CA LEU A 111 -15.23 -17.86 9.20
C LEU A 111 -16.53 -18.13 9.97
N ASN A 112 -17.51 -18.77 9.31
CA ASN A 112 -18.81 -19.09 9.90
C ASN A 112 -18.71 -20.14 11.02
N GLU A 113 -17.68 -20.98 11.03
CA GLU A 113 -17.48 -22.03 12.03
C GLU A 113 -16.74 -21.52 13.28
N LEU A 114 -16.10 -20.34 13.20
CA LEU A 114 -15.30 -19.81 14.29
C LEU A 114 -16.16 -19.07 15.33
N SER A 115 -15.86 -19.22 16.62
CA SER A 115 -16.49 -18.41 17.66
C SER A 115 -16.08 -16.94 17.53
N VAL A 116 -16.89 -16.02 18.08
CA VAL A 116 -16.60 -14.57 18.03
C VAL A 116 -15.23 -14.21 18.63
N LYS A 117 -14.81 -14.90 19.70
CA LYS A 117 -13.48 -14.74 20.31
C LYS A 117 -12.36 -15.19 19.37
N LYS A 118 -12.51 -16.35 18.72
CA LYS A 118 -11.55 -16.84 17.72
C LYS A 118 -11.47 -15.92 16.50
N LEU A 119 -12.59 -15.33 16.08
CA LEU A 119 -12.59 -14.33 15.01
C LEU A 119 -11.81 -13.08 15.41
N LEU A 120 -11.97 -12.60 16.65
CA LEU A 120 -11.20 -11.46 17.17
C LEU A 120 -9.69 -11.76 17.24
N GLU A 121 -9.30 -12.96 17.69
CA GLU A 121 -7.90 -13.41 17.67
C GLU A 121 -7.36 -13.49 16.24
N LEU A 122 -8.16 -14.01 15.30
CA LEU A 122 -7.81 -14.08 13.88
C LEU A 122 -7.66 -12.69 13.26
N PHE A 123 -8.53 -11.75 13.61
CA PHE A 123 -8.45 -10.35 13.19
C PHE A 123 -7.13 -9.73 13.64
N LYS A 124 -6.78 -9.89 14.92
CA LYS A 124 -5.52 -9.40 15.48
C LYS A 124 -4.30 -10.00 14.77
N LYS A 125 -4.30 -11.33 14.60
CA LYS A 125 -3.22 -12.04 13.90
C LYS A 125 -3.08 -11.61 12.44
N THR A 126 -4.18 -11.33 11.77
CA THR A 126 -4.17 -10.83 10.39
C THR A 126 -3.61 -9.41 10.33
N GLY A 127 -3.97 -8.54 11.28
CA GLY A 127 -3.38 -7.21 11.40
C GLY A 127 -1.87 -7.23 11.66
N GLU A 128 -1.38 -8.16 12.49
CA GLU A 128 0.05 -8.37 12.74
C GLU A 128 0.82 -8.82 11.49
N LEU A 129 0.24 -9.75 10.72
CA LEU A 129 0.78 -10.25 9.45
C LEU A 129 0.82 -9.11 8.40
N GLU A 130 -0.29 -8.38 8.25
CA GLU A 130 -0.39 -7.27 7.31
C GLU A 130 0.58 -6.15 7.67
N SER A 131 0.73 -5.85 8.97
CA SER A 131 1.68 -4.84 9.44
C SER A 131 3.13 -5.23 9.20
N TRP A 132 3.47 -6.52 9.38
CA TRP A 132 4.78 -7.02 9.00
C TRP A 132 5.04 -6.88 7.50
N PHE A 133 4.11 -7.36 6.66
CA PHE A 133 4.27 -7.29 5.21
C PHE A 133 4.33 -5.84 4.71
N PHE A 134 3.50 -4.96 5.26
CA PHE A 134 3.55 -3.54 4.98
C PHE A 134 4.89 -2.92 5.36
N SER A 135 5.46 -3.27 6.53
CA SER A 135 6.76 -2.73 6.95
C SER A 135 7.88 -3.11 5.98
N GLU A 136 7.92 -4.37 5.54
CA GLU A 136 8.88 -4.85 4.54
C GLU A 136 8.66 -4.15 3.19
N SER A 137 7.40 -3.94 2.80
CA SER A 137 7.01 -3.28 1.56
C SER A 137 7.36 -1.78 1.55
N LEU A 138 7.17 -1.10 2.67
CA LEU A 138 7.57 0.28 2.83
C LEU A 138 9.10 0.37 2.77
N TYR A 139 9.79 -0.52 3.47
CA TYR A 139 11.24 -0.54 3.51
C TYR A 139 11.87 -0.80 2.14
N VAL A 140 11.38 -1.78 1.37
CA VAL A 140 11.86 -1.99 -0.01
C VAL A 140 11.53 -0.79 -0.90
N GLY A 141 10.44 -0.07 -0.61
CA GLY A 141 10.11 1.21 -1.23
C GLY A 141 11.12 2.33 -0.91
N VAL A 142 11.63 2.39 0.32
CA VAL A 142 12.71 3.31 0.70
C VAL A 142 13.97 3.01 -0.12
N VAL A 143 14.35 1.73 -0.21
CA VAL A 143 15.53 1.33 -1.01
C VAL A 143 15.31 1.65 -2.50
N CYS A 144 14.10 1.46 -3.03
CA CYS A 144 13.74 1.88 -4.39
C CYS A 144 13.89 3.39 -4.59
N GLY A 145 13.45 4.21 -3.64
CA GLY A 145 13.63 5.65 -3.71
C GLY A 145 15.11 6.05 -3.75
N ILE A 146 15.94 5.37 -2.96
CA ILE A 146 17.39 5.58 -2.96
C ILE A 146 18.01 5.19 -4.31
N THR A 147 17.70 4.01 -4.85
CA THR A 147 18.26 3.57 -6.15
C THR A 147 17.80 4.44 -7.31
N GLU A 148 16.55 4.89 -7.31
CA GLU A 148 16.06 5.85 -8.31
C GLU A 148 16.74 7.22 -8.19
N LEU A 149 16.96 7.73 -6.98
CA LEU A 149 17.70 8.98 -6.77
C LEU A 149 19.15 8.87 -7.24
N LEU A 150 19.85 7.78 -6.88
CA LEU A 150 21.20 7.49 -7.37
C LEU A 150 21.21 7.44 -8.90
N PHE A 151 20.22 6.79 -9.50
CA PHE A 151 20.11 6.70 -10.95
C PHE A 151 19.88 8.06 -11.61
N LYS A 152 18.89 8.84 -11.12
CA LYS A 152 18.59 10.20 -11.60
C LYS A 152 19.82 11.10 -11.61
N TYR A 153 20.60 11.11 -10.52
CA TYR A 153 21.79 11.96 -10.43
C TYR A 153 22.98 11.42 -11.20
N SER A 154 23.12 10.10 -11.32
CA SER A 154 24.19 9.51 -12.12
C SER A 154 23.95 9.67 -13.62
N TYR A 155 22.69 9.64 -14.08
CA TYR A 155 22.33 9.70 -15.50
C TYR A 155 23.03 10.81 -16.30
N PRO A 156 22.96 12.11 -15.94
CA PRO A 156 23.65 13.18 -16.68
C PRO A 156 25.18 13.12 -16.60
N LEU A 157 25.73 12.43 -15.59
CA LEU A 157 27.16 12.23 -15.47
C LEU A 157 27.65 11.21 -16.50
N PHE A 158 26.89 10.13 -16.70
CA PHE A 158 27.29 9.02 -17.57
C PHE A 158 26.77 9.13 -19.01
N VAL A 159 25.68 9.84 -19.26
CA VAL A 159 25.01 9.89 -20.57
C VAL A 159 24.91 11.33 -21.07
N LYS A 160 25.31 11.56 -22.32
CA LYS A 160 25.07 12.84 -22.99
C LYS A 160 23.66 12.85 -23.60
N ASP A 161 22.69 13.32 -22.82
CA ASP A 161 21.31 13.51 -23.24
C ASP A 161 20.95 15.01 -23.22
N SER A 162 20.03 15.44 -24.08
CA SER A 162 19.52 16.82 -24.10
C SER A 162 18.50 17.08 -22.99
N ASP A 163 17.79 16.03 -22.53
CA ASP A 163 16.88 16.10 -21.39
C ASP A 163 17.23 15.04 -20.36
N ASN A 164 17.66 15.49 -19.18
CA ASN A 164 18.01 14.60 -18.07
C ASN A 164 16.82 13.79 -17.58
N ASN A 165 15.56 14.23 -17.78
CA ASN A 165 14.37 13.51 -17.34
C ASN A 165 14.10 12.24 -18.15
N ASN A 166 14.77 12.06 -19.29
CA ASN A 166 14.69 10.87 -20.11
C ASN A 166 15.13 9.59 -19.38
N TYR A 167 15.84 9.69 -18.25
CA TYR A 167 16.16 8.55 -17.38
C TYR A 167 14.91 7.75 -16.99
N ARG A 168 13.74 8.41 -16.85
CA ARG A 168 12.50 7.75 -16.43
C ARG A 168 12.04 6.69 -17.42
N GLU A 169 12.28 6.88 -18.71
CA GLU A 169 11.93 5.89 -19.74
C GLU A 169 12.65 4.55 -19.52
N LEU A 170 13.82 4.57 -18.87
CA LEU A 170 14.60 3.38 -18.54
C LEU A 170 13.99 2.56 -17.39
N LEU A 171 13.06 3.13 -16.62
CA LEU A 171 12.44 2.52 -15.45
C LEU A 171 11.01 2.01 -15.73
N LEU A 172 10.50 2.21 -16.95
CA LEU A 172 9.12 1.92 -17.37
C LEU A 172 9.06 0.75 -18.37
N GLY A 173 7.85 0.27 -18.66
CA GLY A 173 7.65 -0.76 -19.70
C GLY A 173 8.01 -2.18 -19.25
N TYR A 174 7.95 -2.44 -17.94
CA TYR A 174 8.06 -3.79 -17.39
C TYR A 174 6.66 -4.36 -17.11
N PRO A 175 6.47 -5.69 -17.26
CA PRO A 175 5.23 -6.32 -16.82
C PRO A 175 5.10 -6.21 -15.31
N ASP A 176 3.91 -5.88 -14.83
CA ASP A 176 3.57 -5.89 -13.41
C ASP A 176 2.16 -6.43 -13.19
N LYS A 177 1.85 -6.73 -11.93
CA LYS A 177 0.57 -7.35 -11.55
C LYS A 177 -0.62 -6.41 -11.67
N GLY A 178 -0.42 -5.09 -11.63
CA GLY A 178 -1.46 -4.12 -11.95
C GLY A 178 -1.84 -4.18 -13.42
N ILE A 179 -0.85 -4.21 -14.32
CA ILE A 179 -1.10 -4.34 -15.77
C ILE A 179 -1.77 -5.68 -16.10
N ASP A 180 -1.36 -6.79 -15.46
CA ASP A 180 -2.02 -8.09 -15.63
C ASP A 180 -3.51 -8.03 -15.24
N MET A 181 -3.82 -7.34 -14.14
CA MET A 181 -5.18 -7.14 -13.62
C MET A 181 -6.03 -6.28 -14.57
N ASP A 182 -5.49 -5.12 -15.00
CA ASP A 182 -6.16 -4.18 -15.89
C ASP A 182 -6.39 -4.79 -17.28
N THR A 183 -5.44 -5.57 -17.79
CA THR A 183 -5.59 -6.28 -19.06
C THR A 183 -6.76 -7.26 -19.00
N GLN A 184 -6.88 -8.05 -17.92
CA GLN A 184 -7.99 -9.00 -17.78
C GLN A 184 -9.33 -8.28 -17.63
N LEU A 185 -9.39 -7.14 -16.92
CA LEU A 185 -10.62 -6.37 -16.79
C LEU A 185 -11.01 -5.73 -18.13
N TRP A 186 -10.02 -5.25 -18.91
CA TRP A 186 -10.21 -4.77 -20.27
C TRP A 186 -10.78 -5.87 -21.17
N GLU A 187 -10.22 -7.09 -21.13
CA GLU A 187 -10.73 -8.24 -21.89
C GLU A 187 -12.18 -8.56 -21.53
N VAL A 188 -12.55 -8.52 -20.24
CA VAL A 188 -13.94 -8.68 -19.78
C VAL A 188 -14.85 -7.57 -20.36
N ALA A 189 -14.37 -6.33 -20.43
CA ALA A 189 -15.12 -5.21 -20.97
C ALA A 189 -15.46 -5.33 -22.46
N GLN A 190 -14.61 -6.05 -23.22
CA GLN A 190 -14.79 -6.31 -24.66
C GLN A 190 -15.76 -7.46 -24.97
N ILE A 191 -16.22 -8.22 -23.97
CA ILE A 191 -17.14 -9.33 -24.20
C ILE A 191 -18.55 -8.79 -24.48
N SER A 192 -19.10 -9.12 -25.65
CA SER A 192 -20.47 -8.76 -26.04
C SER A 192 -21.55 -9.65 -25.42
N ASP A 193 -21.25 -10.93 -25.20
CA ASP A 193 -22.17 -11.89 -24.57
C ASP A 193 -22.26 -11.64 -23.06
N GLU A 194 -23.43 -11.25 -22.57
CA GLU A 194 -23.60 -10.83 -21.17
C GLU A 194 -23.39 -11.97 -20.18
N GLN A 195 -23.81 -13.21 -20.49
CA GLN A 195 -23.62 -14.35 -19.59
C GLN A 195 -22.14 -14.70 -19.43
N LYS A 196 -21.40 -14.75 -20.55
CA LYS A 196 -19.96 -14.97 -20.56
C LYS A 196 -19.23 -13.83 -19.86
N LYS A 197 -19.66 -12.58 -20.06
CA LYS A 197 -19.10 -11.41 -19.40
C LYS A 197 -19.25 -11.50 -17.88
N GLN A 198 -20.45 -11.80 -17.37
CA GLN A 198 -20.70 -11.97 -15.94
C GLN A 198 -19.86 -13.10 -15.35
N LEU A 199 -19.74 -14.23 -16.06
CA LEU A 199 -18.89 -15.35 -15.62
C LEU A 199 -17.42 -14.95 -15.51
N GLN A 200 -16.87 -14.26 -16.50
CA GLN A 200 -15.46 -13.82 -16.47
C GLN A 200 -15.23 -12.70 -15.44
N LEU A 201 -16.19 -11.80 -15.27
CA LEU A 201 -16.15 -10.79 -14.21
C LEU A 201 -16.14 -11.43 -12.82
N GLY A 202 -16.95 -12.48 -12.59
CA GLY A 202 -16.94 -13.24 -11.35
C GLY A 202 -15.56 -13.83 -11.04
N LYS A 203 -14.90 -14.44 -12.03
CA LYS A 203 -13.52 -14.95 -11.90
C LYS A 203 -12.51 -13.83 -11.62
N TRP A 204 -12.68 -12.68 -12.27
CA TRP A 204 -11.83 -11.52 -12.03
C TRP A 204 -12.01 -11.00 -10.59
N ILE A 205 -13.24 -10.90 -10.09
CA ILE A 205 -13.56 -10.47 -8.72
C ILE A 205 -12.98 -11.45 -7.70
N GLU A 206 -13.11 -12.76 -7.93
CA GLU A 206 -12.50 -13.77 -7.06
C GLU A 206 -10.98 -13.57 -6.94
N LYS A 207 -10.34 -13.25 -8.06
CA LYS A 207 -8.88 -13.11 -8.14
C LYS A 207 -8.35 -11.75 -7.69
N TYR A 208 -9.08 -10.65 -7.92
CA TYR A 208 -8.59 -9.27 -7.75
C TYR A 208 -9.53 -8.37 -6.93
N GLY A 209 -10.71 -8.84 -6.55
CA GLY A 209 -11.71 -8.07 -5.82
C GLY A 209 -11.29 -7.64 -4.42
N TYR A 210 -10.16 -8.11 -3.91
CA TYR A 210 -9.60 -7.69 -2.62
C TYR A 210 -8.99 -6.28 -2.63
N ARG A 211 -8.76 -5.70 -3.82
CA ARG A 211 -8.10 -4.40 -3.98
C ARG A 211 -8.95 -3.30 -3.34
N ILE A 212 -8.29 -2.33 -2.73
CA ILE A 212 -8.91 -1.17 -2.05
C ILE A 212 -8.45 0.12 -2.74
N GLN A 213 -9.29 1.15 -2.66
CA GLN A 213 -8.95 2.48 -3.17
C GLN A 213 -8.07 3.26 -2.19
N ASP A 214 -8.36 3.14 -0.89
CA ASP A 214 -7.63 3.83 0.17
C ASP A 214 -7.35 2.86 1.32
N LYS A 215 -6.28 3.11 2.08
CA LYS A 215 -5.72 2.18 3.06
C LYS A 215 -6.30 2.41 4.46
N ASP A 216 -7.61 2.20 4.57
CA ASP A 216 -8.33 2.17 5.84
C ASP A 216 -9.34 1.02 5.79
N LEU A 217 -9.49 0.30 6.91
CA LEU A 217 -10.46 -0.78 7.01
C LEU A 217 -11.90 -0.36 6.72
N ILE A 218 -12.27 0.92 6.82
CA ILE A 218 -13.62 1.40 6.50
C ILE A 218 -13.94 1.31 5.00
N TYR A 219 -12.93 1.44 4.12
CA TYR A 219 -13.17 1.45 2.69
C TYR A 219 -13.44 0.05 2.15
N PRO A 220 -14.48 -0.09 1.33
CA PRO A 220 -14.79 -1.36 0.70
C PRO A 220 -13.74 -1.74 -0.34
N THR A 221 -13.70 -3.04 -0.61
CA THR A 221 -12.87 -3.58 -1.68
C THR A 221 -13.62 -3.52 -3.01
N LEU A 222 -12.91 -3.63 -4.14
CA LEU A 222 -13.53 -3.63 -5.47
C LEU A 222 -14.58 -4.74 -5.64
N GLY A 223 -14.38 -5.90 -5.00
CA GLY A 223 -15.35 -7.00 -4.99
C GLY A 223 -16.60 -6.73 -4.15
N GLU A 224 -16.56 -5.74 -3.25
CA GLU A 224 -17.71 -5.30 -2.45
C GLU A 224 -18.50 -4.17 -3.14
N GLU A 225 -17.86 -3.39 -4.01
CA GLU A 225 -18.46 -2.30 -4.81
C GLU A 225 -18.58 -2.66 -6.29
N THR A 226 -19.51 -3.55 -6.62
CA THR A 226 -19.74 -3.98 -8.01
C THR A 226 -20.18 -2.84 -8.95
N GLU A 227 -20.79 -1.78 -8.42
CA GLU A 227 -21.15 -0.58 -9.18
C GLU A 227 -19.93 0.17 -9.73
N LEU A 228 -18.85 0.25 -8.94
CA LEU A 228 -17.60 0.86 -9.39
C LEU A 228 -16.97 0.04 -10.52
N LEU A 229 -17.05 -1.30 -10.45
CA LEU A 229 -16.59 -2.17 -11.52
C LEU A 229 -17.35 -1.93 -12.82
N ASN A 230 -18.67 -1.68 -12.78
CA ASN A 230 -19.43 -1.32 -13.97
C ASN A 230 -18.93 -0.02 -14.61
N SER A 231 -18.55 0.96 -13.79
CA SER A 231 -17.96 2.21 -14.26
C SER A 231 -16.60 1.97 -14.95
N TYR A 232 -15.75 1.11 -14.37
CA TYR A 232 -14.49 0.72 -15.00
C TYR A 232 -14.70 -0.06 -16.30
N LEU A 233 -15.64 -1.01 -16.35
CA LEU A 233 -15.94 -1.76 -17.57
C LEU A 233 -16.41 -0.82 -18.70
N LYS A 234 -17.19 0.22 -18.39
CA LYS A 234 -17.58 1.24 -19.37
C LYS A 234 -16.36 2.00 -19.88
N LEU A 235 -15.50 2.48 -18.97
CA LEU A 235 -14.26 3.17 -19.33
C LEU A 235 -13.35 2.30 -20.21
N TYR A 236 -13.20 1.01 -19.86
CA TYR A 236 -12.31 0.11 -20.58
C TYR A 236 -12.74 -0.20 -22.01
N ARG A 237 -14.02 -0.04 -22.35
CA ARG A 237 -14.51 -0.15 -23.75
C ARG A 237 -13.92 0.92 -24.66
N GLU A 238 -13.62 2.09 -24.11
CA GLU A 238 -13.16 3.27 -24.86
C GLU A 238 -11.63 3.46 -24.78
N THR A 239 -10.95 2.70 -23.91
CA THR A 239 -9.50 2.83 -23.70
C THR A 239 -8.69 1.86 -24.54
N LEU A 240 -7.46 2.27 -24.87
CA LEU A 240 -6.45 1.40 -25.49
C LEU A 240 -6.17 0.16 -24.63
N ASN A 241 -5.99 -0.99 -25.29
CA ASN A 241 -5.59 -2.23 -24.62
C ASN A 241 -4.33 -2.00 -23.74
N PRO A 242 -4.40 -2.26 -22.41
CA PRO A 242 -3.26 -2.10 -21.51
C PRO A 242 -2.00 -2.87 -21.94
N LYS A 243 -2.17 -4.05 -22.56
CA LYS A 243 -1.06 -4.85 -23.10
C LYS A 243 -0.34 -4.14 -24.24
N LEU A 244 -1.07 -3.47 -25.12
CA LEU A 244 -0.47 -2.68 -26.21
C LEU A 244 0.27 -1.47 -25.65
N LYS A 245 -0.30 -0.78 -24.65
CA LYS A 245 0.38 0.33 -23.94
C LYS A 245 1.69 -0.14 -23.30
N LEU A 246 1.70 -1.32 -22.67
CA LEU A 246 2.90 -1.93 -22.12
C LEU A 246 3.95 -2.20 -23.22
N MET A 247 3.55 -2.81 -24.34
CA MET A 247 4.44 -3.08 -25.47
C MET A 247 5.10 -1.80 -26.01
N LEU A 248 4.32 -0.75 -26.26
CA LEU A 248 4.84 0.54 -26.73
C LEU A 248 5.81 1.19 -25.73
N THR A 249 5.51 1.08 -24.43
CA THR A 249 6.39 1.63 -23.38
C THR A 249 7.68 0.82 -23.27
N ASN A 250 7.60 -0.50 -23.43
CA ASN A 250 8.76 -1.39 -23.48
C ASN A 250 9.68 -1.08 -24.67
N GLU A 251 9.10 -0.85 -25.86
CA GLU A 251 9.88 -0.45 -27.04
C GLU A 251 10.60 0.89 -26.83
N LYS A 252 9.92 1.87 -26.23
CA LYS A 252 10.55 3.15 -25.84
C LYS A 252 11.74 2.93 -24.90
N ARG A 253 11.58 2.08 -23.87
CA ARG A 253 12.70 1.71 -22.98
C ARG A 253 13.86 1.09 -23.74
N ILE A 254 13.61 0.10 -24.60
CA ILE A 254 14.65 -0.60 -25.38
C ILE A 254 15.41 0.40 -26.27
N ASN A 255 14.70 1.32 -26.93
CA ASN A 255 15.32 2.35 -27.75
C ASN A 255 16.16 3.32 -26.90
N ARG A 256 15.68 3.68 -25.70
CA ARG A 256 16.46 4.49 -24.75
C ARG A 256 17.71 3.77 -24.26
N GLU A 257 17.65 2.47 -23.99
CA GLU A 257 18.83 1.67 -23.62
C GLU A 257 19.88 1.65 -24.74
N LYS A 258 19.45 1.55 -26.01
CA LYS A 258 20.36 1.68 -27.17
C LYS A 258 20.98 3.06 -27.25
N PHE A 259 20.19 4.11 -27.09
CA PHE A 259 20.67 5.50 -27.07
C PHE A 259 21.73 5.72 -25.99
N VAL A 260 21.48 5.23 -24.77
CA VAL A 260 22.40 5.35 -23.64
C VAL A 260 23.74 4.68 -23.93
N LYS A 261 23.73 3.49 -24.55
CA LYS A 261 24.97 2.80 -24.94
C LYS A 261 25.78 3.59 -25.98
N GLN A 262 25.12 4.26 -26.92
CA GLN A 262 25.76 5.07 -27.96
C GLN A 262 26.28 6.41 -27.44
N ASN A 263 25.68 6.96 -26.38
CA ASN A 263 25.97 8.30 -25.87
C ASN A 263 26.62 8.29 -24.47
N ALA A 264 27.21 7.16 -24.07
CA ALA A 264 27.90 7.02 -22.80
C ALA A 264 29.24 7.79 -22.80
N ARG A 265 29.49 8.60 -21.76
CA ARG A 265 30.69 9.45 -21.64
C ARG A 265 31.92 8.70 -21.15
N PHE A 266 31.76 7.71 -20.28
CA PHE A 266 32.84 6.92 -19.68
C PHE A 266 32.33 5.57 -19.16
N ARG A 267 33.21 4.78 -18.52
CA ARG A 267 33.00 3.37 -18.15
C ARG A 267 31.57 3.05 -17.70
N ILE A 268 30.91 2.24 -18.52
CA ILE A 268 29.50 1.88 -18.43
C ILE A 268 29.19 0.96 -17.22
N ARG A 269 30.14 0.19 -16.68
CA ARG A 269 29.86 -0.84 -15.66
C ARG A 269 29.20 -0.33 -14.38
N LEU A 270 29.66 0.80 -13.82
CA LEU A 270 29.05 1.35 -12.61
C LEU A 270 27.63 1.85 -12.92
N PHE A 271 27.46 2.52 -14.06
CA PHE A 271 26.16 2.98 -14.54
C PHE A 271 25.19 1.82 -14.81
N GLU A 272 25.63 0.74 -15.46
CA GLU A 272 24.87 -0.50 -15.66
C GLU A 272 24.45 -1.11 -14.33
N TRP A 273 25.35 -1.15 -13.33
CA TRP A 273 24.99 -1.60 -12.00
C TRP A 273 23.87 -0.73 -11.40
N ILE A 274 24.01 0.60 -11.42
CA ILE A 274 22.99 1.53 -10.90
C ILE A 274 21.65 1.35 -11.64
N LEU A 275 21.70 1.29 -12.98
CA LEU A 275 20.54 1.09 -13.84
C LEU A 275 19.83 -0.23 -13.50
N ASN A 276 20.57 -1.34 -13.42
CA ASN A 276 20.01 -2.64 -13.09
C ASN A 276 19.34 -2.63 -11.71
N GLN A 277 19.94 -1.98 -10.71
CA GLN A 277 19.31 -1.84 -9.40
C GLN A 277 18.02 -1.00 -9.52
N ALA A 278 18.06 0.16 -10.15
CA ALA A 278 16.87 1.01 -10.31
C ALA A 278 15.73 0.29 -11.05
N GLN A 279 16.03 -0.46 -12.11
CA GLN A 279 15.06 -1.26 -12.87
C GLN A 279 14.48 -2.44 -12.06
N ASN A 280 15.31 -3.12 -11.27
CA ASN A 280 14.83 -4.21 -10.40
C ASN A 280 13.89 -3.67 -9.31
N TYR A 281 14.27 -2.57 -8.67
CA TYR A 281 13.46 -1.96 -7.61
C TYR A 281 12.21 -1.27 -8.15
N SER A 282 12.22 -0.70 -9.36
CA SER A 282 11.01 -0.11 -9.97
C SER A 282 9.93 -1.17 -10.22
N GLN A 283 10.31 -2.36 -10.69
CA GLN A 283 9.40 -3.49 -10.85
C GLN A 283 8.77 -3.93 -9.52
N ILE A 284 9.58 -4.01 -8.46
CA ILE A 284 9.10 -4.32 -7.11
C ILE A 284 8.14 -3.23 -6.63
N ARG A 285 8.49 -1.95 -6.79
CA ARG A 285 7.65 -0.81 -6.37
C ARG A 285 6.28 -0.84 -7.05
N ASN A 286 6.22 -1.15 -8.34
CA ASN A 286 4.97 -1.18 -9.08
C ASN A 286 4.13 -2.42 -8.72
N SER A 287 4.78 -3.55 -8.38
CA SER A 287 4.08 -4.80 -8.05
C SER A 287 3.69 -4.93 -6.57
N ARG A 288 4.41 -4.30 -5.63
CA ARG A 288 4.16 -4.47 -4.18
C ARG A 288 2.73 -4.12 -3.75
N PRO A 289 2.05 -3.06 -4.26
CA PRO A 289 0.70 -2.74 -3.82
C PRO A 289 -0.30 -3.84 -4.15
N PHE A 290 -0.07 -4.56 -5.24
CA PHE A 290 -0.93 -5.64 -5.70
C PHE A 290 -1.08 -6.73 -4.62
N TYR A 291 -0.05 -6.97 -3.82
CA TYR A 291 -0.08 -8.08 -2.88
C TYR A 291 -0.81 -7.78 -1.58
N TYR A 292 -1.21 -6.54 -1.28
CA TYR A 292 -1.97 -6.27 -0.05
C TYR A 292 -3.37 -6.88 -0.11
N GLN A 293 -3.55 -7.98 0.63
CA GLN A 293 -4.83 -8.68 0.74
C GLN A 293 -5.39 -8.64 2.18
N GLY A 294 -4.57 -8.26 3.17
CA GLY A 294 -4.94 -8.26 4.58
C GLY A 294 -6.20 -7.46 4.86
N ASN A 295 -6.33 -6.25 4.28
CA ASN A 295 -7.52 -5.42 4.48
C ASN A 295 -8.83 -6.12 4.07
N SER A 296 -8.85 -6.82 2.93
CA SER A 296 -10.04 -7.57 2.50
C SER A 296 -10.39 -8.70 3.46
N ILE A 297 -9.38 -9.46 3.91
CA ILE A 297 -9.58 -10.55 4.87
C ILE A 297 -10.06 -10.00 6.22
N MET A 298 -9.43 -8.94 6.72
CA MET A 298 -9.79 -8.28 7.96
C MET A 298 -11.23 -7.76 7.93
N ARG A 299 -11.66 -7.16 6.81
CA ARG A 299 -13.06 -6.74 6.63
C ARG A 299 -14.04 -7.91 6.68
N LYS A 300 -13.73 -9.03 6.01
CA LYS A 300 -14.55 -10.25 6.10
C LYS A 300 -14.66 -10.74 7.55
N ILE A 301 -13.55 -10.78 8.28
CA ILE A 301 -13.53 -11.16 9.70
C ILE A 301 -14.38 -10.20 10.54
N LEU A 302 -14.25 -8.89 10.34
CA LEU A 302 -15.04 -7.89 11.04
C LEU A 302 -16.53 -8.07 10.78
N PHE A 303 -16.96 -8.28 9.54
CA PHE A 303 -18.37 -8.55 9.26
C PHE A 303 -18.86 -9.85 9.92
N SER A 304 -18.03 -10.89 9.98
CA SER A 304 -18.37 -12.10 10.75
C SER A 304 -18.48 -11.84 12.26
N ILE A 305 -17.60 -11.01 12.83
CA ILE A 305 -17.70 -10.59 14.25
C ILE A 305 -18.99 -9.81 14.47
N LYS A 306 -19.29 -8.84 13.59
CA LYS A 306 -20.50 -8.02 13.64
C LYS A 306 -21.76 -8.89 13.77
N LEU A 307 -21.88 -9.88 12.87
CA LEU A 307 -23.02 -10.80 12.84
C LEU A 307 -23.14 -11.62 14.13
N LYS A 308 -22.02 -12.11 14.68
CA LYS A 308 -22.03 -12.98 15.87
C LYS A 308 -22.12 -12.24 17.20
N ALA A 309 -21.64 -10.99 17.25
CA ALA A 309 -21.67 -10.15 18.45
C ALA A 309 -22.94 -9.27 18.53
N ASN A 310 -23.89 -9.43 17.60
CA ASN A 310 -25.15 -8.66 17.54
C ASN A 310 -24.93 -7.14 17.54
N PHE A 311 -23.96 -6.68 16.74
CA PHE A 311 -23.69 -5.25 16.52
C PHE A 311 -24.92 -4.51 15.98
N PRO A 312 -24.97 -3.17 16.10
CA PRO A 312 -26.08 -2.39 15.58
C PRO A 312 -26.23 -2.44 14.04
N GLN A 313 -27.33 -1.85 13.56
CA GLN A 313 -27.94 -2.22 12.27
C GLN A 313 -27.05 -1.92 11.03
N ASP A 314 -26.32 -0.81 10.95
CA ASP A 314 -25.60 -0.42 9.73
C ASP A 314 -24.33 -1.26 9.53
N LYS A 315 -24.13 -1.81 8.32
CA LYS A 315 -22.96 -2.63 7.92
C LYS A 315 -21.63 -1.98 8.35
N ASN A 316 -21.52 -0.65 8.26
CA ASN A 316 -20.28 0.07 8.49
C ASN A 316 -20.05 0.50 9.94
N ASP A 317 -21.00 0.26 10.86
CA ASP A 317 -20.90 0.64 12.27
C ASP A 317 -19.64 0.10 12.97
N ILE A 318 -19.20 -1.10 12.58
CA ILE A 318 -18.03 -1.75 13.18
C ILE A 318 -16.71 -1.00 12.93
N PHE A 319 -16.63 -0.09 11.95
CA PHE A 319 -15.41 0.67 11.68
C PHE A 319 -15.29 1.94 12.55
N TYR A 320 -16.38 2.35 13.21
CA TYR A 320 -16.45 3.56 14.03
C TYR A 320 -16.20 3.31 15.52
N ILE A 321 -15.76 2.12 15.87
CA ILE A 321 -15.34 1.76 17.22
C ILE A 321 -13.82 1.61 17.27
N THR A 322 -13.24 1.72 18.44
CA THR A 322 -11.83 1.40 18.67
C THR A 322 -11.63 -0.10 18.87
N MET A 323 -10.38 -0.55 18.75
CA MET A 323 -9.99 -1.93 19.04
C MET A 323 -10.39 -2.37 20.44
N LYS A 324 -10.21 -1.49 21.44
CA LYS A 324 -10.58 -1.76 22.83
C LYS A 324 -12.09 -1.96 22.99
N GLU A 325 -12.89 -1.10 22.36
CA GLU A 325 -14.35 -1.24 22.40
C GLU A 325 -14.81 -2.51 21.66
N LEU A 326 -14.16 -2.87 20.54
CA LEU A 326 -14.41 -4.14 19.86
C LEU A 326 -14.17 -5.34 20.80
N GLU A 327 -13.08 -5.34 21.58
CA GLU A 327 -12.81 -6.37 22.58
C GLU A 327 -13.87 -6.42 23.69
N GLU A 328 -14.33 -5.25 24.15
CA GLU A 328 -15.39 -5.13 25.16
C GLU A 328 -16.73 -5.64 24.64
N VAL A 329 -17.07 -5.34 23.38
CA VAL A 329 -18.29 -5.85 22.72
C VAL A 329 -18.21 -7.37 22.58
N VAL A 330 -17.10 -7.92 22.11
CA VAL A 330 -16.89 -9.38 22.00
C VAL A 330 -16.94 -10.08 23.37
N SER A 331 -16.62 -9.35 24.44
CA SER A 331 -16.68 -9.82 25.82
C SER A 331 -18.04 -9.60 26.50
N ASN A 332 -19.05 -9.09 25.79
CA ASN A 332 -20.36 -8.70 26.33
C ASN A 332 -20.27 -7.68 27.50
N LYS A 333 -19.25 -6.81 27.50
CA LYS A 333 -19.05 -5.77 28.52
C LYS A 333 -19.56 -4.39 28.11
N PHE A 334 -20.13 -4.27 26.92
CA PHE A 334 -20.55 -3.00 26.35
C PHE A 334 -22.05 -2.98 26.09
N SER A 335 -22.79 -2.04 26.68
CA SER A 335 -24.23 -1.91 26.44
C SER A 335 -24.49 -1.46 24.99
N LYS A 336 -25.48 -2.06 24.33
CA LYS A 336 -25.83 -1.74 22.92
C LYS A 336 -26.20 -0.26 22.71
N GLU A 337 -26.89 0.35 23.67
CA GLU A 337 -27.30 1.76 23.61
C GLU A 337 -26.10 2.71 23.65
N SER A 338 -25.19 2.51 24.59
CA SER A 338 -23.94 3.30 24.65
C SER A 338 -23.09 3.11 23.40
N LEU A 339 -23.05 1.89 22.85
CA LEU A 339 -22.31 1.60 21.62
C LEU A 339 -22.86 2.40 20.44
N GLN A 340 -24.19 2.39 20.27
CA GLN A 340 -24.85 3.14 19.20
C GLN A 340 -24.61 4.64 19.32
N LYS A 341 -24.67 5.18 20.53
CA LYS A 341 -24.42 6.60 20.78
C LYS A 341 -23.00 7.00 20.34
N ILE A 342 -21.99 6.24 20.76
CA ILE A 342 -20.58 6.48 20.39
C ILE A 342 -20.37 6.39 18.88
N ILE A 343 -20.96 5.38 18.24
CA ILE A 343 -20.88 5.21 16.79
C ILE A 343 -21.49 6.41 16.06
N ASN A 344 -22.66 6.88 16.49
CA ASN A 344 -23.33 8.03 15.87
C ASN A 344 -22.50 9.31 15.99
N GLU A 345 -21.94 9.59 17.18
CA GLU A 345 -21.08 10.75 17.41
C GLU A 345 -19.80 10.71 16.54
N ARG A 346 -19.18 9.54 16.42
CA ARG A 346 -17.97 9.36 15.59
C ARG A 346 -18.24 9.39 14.10
N LYS A 347 -19.39 8.85 13.64
CA LYS A 347 -19.85 9.03 12.27
C LYS A 347 -19.99 10.51 11.94
N GLN A 348 -20.67 11.28 12.78
CA GLN A 348 -20.84 12.73 12.57
C GLN A 348 -19.48 13.45 12.53
N THR A 349 -18.58 13.10 13.44
CA THR A 349 -17.21 13.67 13.46
C THR A 349 -16.45 13.33 12.18
N TYR A 350 -16.47 12.06 11.77
CA TYR A 350 -15.81 11.57 10.56
C TYR A 350 -16.34 12.26 9.29
N TYR A 351 -17.67 12.40 9.17
CA TYR A 351 -18.26 13.11 8.04
C TYR A 351 -17.93 14.60 8.03
N LYS A 352 -17.85 15.24 9.19
CA LYS A 352 -17.37 16.64 9.28
C LYS A 352 -15.91 16.75 8.82
N GLN A 353 -15.05 15.82 9.23
CA GLN A 353 -13.65 15.79 8.81
C GLN A 353 -13.51 15.58 7.30
N LEU A 354 -14.32 14.71 6.70
CA LEU A 354 -14.33 14.49 5.25
C LEU A 354 -14.61 15.74 4.42
N LEU A 355 -15.31 16.74 4.98
CA LEU A 355 -15.64 18.00 4.32
C LEU A 355 -14.53 19.05 4.45
N ILE A 356 -13.50 18.80 5.25
CA ILE A 356 -12.41 19.73 5.52
C ILE A 356 -11.18 19.28 4.73
N GLU A 357 -10.55 20.19 3.99
CA GLU A 357 -9.26 19.91 3.39
C GLU A 357 -8.16 19.90 4.48
N PRO A 358 -7.38 18.81 4.61
CA PRO A 358 -6.32 18.76 5.60
C PRO A 358 -5.21 19.76 5.29
N GLN A 359 -4.74 20.48 6.29
CA GLN A 359 -3.62 21.40 6.13
C GLN A 359 -2.32 20.65 5.82
N PHE A 360 -1.48 21.19 4.94
CA PHE A 360 -0.18 20.54 4.62
C PHE A 360 0.80 20.55 5.77
N SER A 361 0.72 21.56 6.63
CA SER A 361 1.53 21.64 7.84
C SER A 361 0.79 22.32 8.97
N ILE A 362 0.96 21.79 10.18
CA ILE A 362 0.32 22.29 11.41
C ILE A 362 1.42 22.51 12.46
N GLU A 363 1.33 23.61 13.19
CA GLU A 363 2.12 23.83 14.40
C GLU A 363 1.31 23.38 15.61
N ALA A 364 1.84 22.44 16.39
CA ALA A 364 1.20 21.91 17.60
C ALA A 364 2.13 21.94 18.82
#